data_AF-A0A2S4LJG1-F1
#
_entry.id   AF-A0A2S4LJG1-F1
#
_cell.length_a   1.000
_cell.length_b   1.000
_cell.length_c   1.000
_cell.angle_alpha   90.00
_cell.angle_beta   90.00
_cell.angle_gamma   90.00
#
_symmetry.space_group_name_H-M   'P 1'
#
loop_
_entity.id
_entity.type
_entity.pdbx_description
1 polymer ?
#
loop_
_entity_poly.entity_id
_entity_poly.type
_entity_poly.pdbx_seq_one_letter_code
_entity_poly.pdbx_strand_id
1 'polypeptide(L)'
;MLSRISLALVALVGLSGAAASQALTLPEIGIQNSGTCRQLSVRNRANAAQVPMGCVDTGSNGFRSTPNALSLPSNADAASGGDVSPFSIKPPGGTFGRTHAQLAMDAGPSLLSFIPAGSTYAQFLADATSTFQSAANAMCAKSPAGGKIRLPALTMVLPAATSITWACPIVWEGQGWSEVPSGGGTWIHITGTVANPFKLTDPRARGTTFSNLGIYQDQPAPATPWTPTVYPYVFSVQGLAGMVRFDNIILAPVYDFVDADLSGRLETNNIFGQVLHNAYRLDRMYDKTHFTGKTHFWPVWSAAQGVMDWQVANADVLILRRVDGLEAPDTFVFGYRAGVRFEQSTTADPGGATGFASKVHFGNFYCDSCKWGVWNTKAGGTQPFQYAQGRFETFEFAGIVPNSPSNAPIAGSSSVQIDPAGGMDLSYGRLSSEVSAGSAINLANTSLPTRLRIGDFYARSYGGPAISMVQGANDDVSIATIPSIANGQLTSLTSAAFSAPLAMGSSVTMTAGGTFSMTSDRKGFVFTGAGTIASYTITLPATPYDGQEVFISPLVAVTALTVNAVSGQTVLNPPTSFVAGQPVSFVYVVGAGAWIRR
;
A
#
# COMPACT_ATOMS: atom_id res chain seq x y z
N MET A 1 -45.91 7.51 -67.95
CA MET A 1 -46.42 8.81 -67.47
C MET A 1 -45.26 9.78 -67.51
N LEU A 2 -45.08 10.42 -68.66
CA LEU A 2 -45.32 11.86 -68.89
C LEU A 2 -44.13 12.68 -68.36
N SER A 3 -43.09 12.99 -69.15
CA SER A 3 -43.04 13.76 -70.42
C SER A 3 -43.37 15.24 -70.22
N ARG A 4 -42.51 16.11 -70.81
CA ARG A 4 -42.73 17.52 -71.25
C ARG A 4 -42.56 18.58 -70.14
N ILE A 5 -41.78 19.66 -70.28
CA ILE A 5 -41.36 20.45 -71.46
C ILE A 5 -40.01 21.14 -71.16
N SER A 6 -39.08 21.03 -72.10
CA SER A 6 -38.09 22.06 -72.42
C SER A 6 -38.70 22.95 -73.51
N LEU A 7 -38.68 24.27 -73.35
CA LEU A 7 -38.26 25.32 -74.31
C LEU A 7 -38.93 26.67 -73.95
N ALA A 8 -38.13 27.67 -73.56
CA ALA A 8 -38.13 29.00 -74.16
C ALA A 8 -37.06 29.88 -73.47
N LEU A 9 -36.06 30.20 -74.28
CA LEU A 9 -34.93 31.08 -74.03
C LEU A 9 -35.39 32.55 -74.12
N VAL A 10 -34.68 33.44 -73.42
CA VAL A 10 -34.58 34.90 -73.63
C VAL A 10 -35.72 35.79 -73.09
N ALA A 11 -35.48 36.42 -71.94
CA ALA A 11 -35.51 37.88 -71.74
C ALA A 11 -35.64 38.23 -70.25
N LEU A 12 -34.52 38.53 -69.58
CA LEU A 12 -34.35 39.68 -68.68
C LEU A 12 -32.95 39.59 -68.02
N VAL A 13 -31.96 40.12 -68.73
CA VAL A 13 -30.77 40.66 -68.08
C VAL A 13 -31.20 42.01 -67.50
N GLY A 14 -31.25 42.10 -66.18
CA GLY A 14 -31.49 43.36 -65.48
C GLY A 14 -32.32 43.17 -64.21
N LEU A 15 -31.64 43.27 -63.07
CA LEU A 15 -32.12 43.61 -61.71
C LEU A 15 -31.46 42.72 -60.63
N SER A 16 -30.13 42.72 -60.56
CA SER A 16 -29.43 42.58 -59.29
C SER A 16 -29.24 43.98 -58.71
N GLY A 17 -30.21 44.43 -57.89
CA GLY A 17 -30.01 45.60 -57.05
C GLY A 17 -28.86 45.32 -56.10
N ALA A 18 -27.76 46.08 -56.22
CA ALA A 18 -26.71 46.07 -55.23
C ALA A 18 -27.32 46.45 -53.87
N ALA A 19 -27.14 45.59 -52.85
CA ALA A 19 -27.40 45.98 -51.47
C ALA A 19 -26.53 47.21 -51.18
N ALA A 20 -27.16 48.33 -50.83
CA ALA A 20 -26.45 49.54 -50.46
C ALA A 20 -25.46 49.21 -49.34
N SER A 21 -24.16 49.45 -49.57
CA SER A 21 -23.17 49.29 -48.52
C SER A 21 -23.50 50.27 -47.40
N GLN A 22 -23.86 49.74 -46.22
CA GLN A 22 -23.89 50.56 -45.01
C GLN A 22 -22.45 50.92 -44.68
N ALA A 23 -22.05 52.14 -45.02
CA ALA A 23 -20.81 52.73 -44.55
C ALA A 23 -20.95 52.97 -43.03
N LEU A 24 -20.60 51.98 -42.22
CA LEU A 24 -20.39 52.16 -40.79
C LEU A 24 -19.20 53.11 -40.60
N THR A 25 -19.50 54.36 -40.27
CA THR A 25 -18.48 55.32 -39.86
C THR A 25 -18.03 54.92 -38.46
N LEU A 26 -16.78 54.44 -38.35
CA LEU A 26 -16.22 54.06 -37.06
C LEU A 26 -16.25 55.27 -36.11
N PRO A 27 -16.73 55.11 -34.87
CA PRO A 27 -16.75 56.21 -33.92
C PRO A 27 -15.32 56.60 -33.52
N GLU A 28 -15.10 57.89 -33.27
CA GLU A 28 -13.81 58.40 -32.83
C GLU A 28 -13.73 58.38 -31.30
N ILE A 29 -12.63 57.88 -30.75
CA ILE A 29 -12.34 57.99 -29.31
C ILE A 29 -11.60 59.31 -29.09
N GLY A 30 -12.13 60.16 -28.21
CA GLY A 30 -11.55 61.47 -27.93
C GLY A 30 -11.73 61.89 -26.47
N ILE A 31 -10.91 62.85 -26.04
CA ILE A 31 -11.03 63.44 -24.71
C ILE A 31 -11.91 64.67 -24.76
N GLN A 32 -12.95 64.68 -23.93
CA GLN A 32 -13.88 65.79 -23.76
C GLN A 32 -13.48 66.59 -22.51
N ASN A 33 -13.24 67.88 -22.68
CA ASN A 33 -12.86 68.79 -21.59
C ASN A 33 -14.05 69.52 -20.95
N SER A 34 -15.29 69.18 -21.33
CA SER A 34 -16.51 69.78 -20.78
C SER A 34 -17.16 68.86 -19.73
N GLY A 35 -17.53 69.42 -18.58
CA GLY A 35 -18.15 68.68 -17.46
C GLY A 35 -17.37 68.87 -16.16
N THR A 36 -17.75 68.15 -15.10
CA THR A 36 -17.09 68.20 -13.78
C THR A 36 -15.73 67.51 -13.74
N CYS A 37 -15.34 66.80 -14.79
CA CYS A 37 -14.06 66.12 -14.95
C CYS A 37 -13.71 66.03 -16.45
N ARG A 38 -12.43 65.79 -16.77
CA ARG A 38 -11.98 65.53 -18.15
C ARG A 38 -12.37 64.10 -18.54
N GLN A 39 -13.18 63.89 -19.57
CA GLN A 39 -13.78 62.58 -19.84
C GLN A 39 -13.18 61.91 -21.08
N LEU A 40 -12.95 60.60 -21.04
CA LEU A 40 -12.77 59.81 -22.26
C LEU A 40 -14.16 59.51 -22.82
N SER A 41 -14.40 59.89 -24.07
CA SER A 41 -15.71 59.78 -24.71
C SER A 41 -15.59 59.14 -26.08
N VAL A 42 -16.64 58.42 -26.46
CA VAL A 42 -16.81 57.93 -27.83
C VAL A 42 -17.70 58.92 -28.55
N ARG A 43 -17.17 59.55 -29.61
CA ARG A 43 -17.86 60.56 -30.40
C ARG A 43 -18.45 59.92 -31.64
N ASN A 44 -19.74 60.11 -31.84
CA ASN A 44 -20.35 59.83 -33.13
C ASN A 44 -19.98 60.95 -34.11
N ARG A 45 -19.31 60.58 -35.21
CA ARG A 45 -18.79 61.51 -36.21
C ARG A 45 -19.89 62.29 -36.93
N ALA A 46 -21.10 61.73 -37.03
CA ALA A 46 -22.20 62.31 -37.81
C ALA A 46 -22.95 63.43 -37.09
N ASN A 47 -23.07 63.36 -35.75
CA ASN A 47 -23.87 64.32 -34.97
C ASN A 47 -23.08 64.98 -33.82
N ALA A 48 -21.78 64.70 -33.72
CA ALA A 48 -20.90 65.16 -32.65
C ALA A 48 -21.34 64.77 -31.23
N ALA A 49 -22.34 63.90 -31.07
CA ALA A 49 -22.77 63.41 -29.77
C ALA A 49 -21.65 62.57 -29.14
N GLN A 50 -21.31 62.89 -27.91
CA GLN A 50 -20.29 62.19 -27.13
C GLN A 50 -20.97 61.35 -26.06
N VAL A 51 -20.63 60.06 -26.01
CA VAL A 51 -21.03 59.18 -24.92
C VAL A 51 -19.83 59.06 -23.97
N PRO A 52 -19.90 59.63 -22.76
CA PRO A 52 -18.79 59.59 -21.83
C PRO A 52 -18.62 58.18 -21.27
N MET A 53 -17.39 57.68 -21.30
CA MET A 53 -17.04 56.35 -20.76
C MET A 53 -16.48 56.45 -19.34
N GLY A 54 -15.97 57.62 -18.92
CA GLY A 54 -15.45 57.85 -17.57
C GLY A 54 -14.62 59.14 -17.47
N CYS A 55 -14.32 59.53 -16.23
CA CYS A 55 -13.47 60.65 -15.86
C CYS A 55 -11.99 60.27 -15.83
N VAL A 56 -11.12 61.15 -16.30
CA VAL A 56 -9.69 61.17 -16.02
C VAL A 56 -9.49 62.03 -14.78
N ASP A 57 -8.97 61.44 -13.72
CA ASP A 57 -8.73 62.10 -12.45
C ASP A 57 -7.48 62.98 -12.55
N THR A 58 -7.66 64.29 -12.44
CA THR A 58 -6.59 65.27 -12.62
C THR A 58 -5.56 65.27 -11.49
N GLY A 59 -5.86 64.64 -10.35
CA GLY A 59 -4.94 64.55 -9.21
C GLY A 59 -4.09 63.28 -9.16
N SER A 60 -4.48 62.22 -9.88
CA SER A 60 -3.91 60.88 -9.68
C SER A 60 -3.51 60.16 -10.97
N ASN A 61 -3.51 60.83 -12.13
CA ASN A 61 -3.29 60.22 -13.46
C ASN A 61 -4.15 58.95 -13.72
N GLY A 62 -5.23 58.76 -12.96
CA GLY A 62 -6.06 57.56 -12.98
C GLY A 62 -7.32 57.75 -13.82
N PHE A 63 -7.85 56.65 -14.35
CA PHE A 63 -9.15 56.63 -15.03
C PHE A 63 -10.23 56.12 -14.08
N ARG A 64 -11.37 56.82 -14.00
CA ARG A 64 -12.52 56.50 -13.15
C ARG A 64 -13.81 56.50 -13.97
N SER A 65 -14.41 55.34 -14.19
CA SER A 65 -15.75 55.21 -14.77
C SER A 65 -16.79 54.92 -13.68
N THR A 66 -17.97 55.52 -13.69
CA THR A 66 -19.07 55.15 -12.78
C THR A 66 -20.41 55.29 -13.50
N PRO A 67 -21.39 54.41 -13.21
CA PRO A 67 -22.28 54.74 -12.10
C PRO A 67 -22.02 54.13 -10.72
N ASN A 68 -21.08 53.17 -10.51
CA ASN A 68 -20.66 52.81 -9.12
C ASN A 68 -19.26 52.18 -8.94
N ALA A 69 -18.45 52.00 -9.99
CA ALA A 69 -16.97 52.06 -9.98
C ALA A 69 -16.36 51.31 -11.18
N LEU A 70 -15.30 51.89 -11.74
CA LEU A 70 -14.09 51.24 -12.23
C LEU A 70 -12.98 52.29 -12.09
N SER A 71 -12.06 52.11 -11.14
CA SER A 71 -10.90 53.00 -10.95
C SER A 71 -9.61 52.25 -11.22
N LEU A 72 -8.78 52.78 -12.11
CA LEU A 72 -7.40 52.35 -12.30
C LEU A 72 -6.51 53.37 -11.58
N PRO A 73 -6.03 53.10 -10.35
CA PRO A 73 -5.06 53.99 -9.71
C PRO A 73 -3.77 53.97 -10.53
N SER A 74 -3.18 55.14 -10.77
CA SER A 74 -1.79 55.16 -11.24
C SER A 74 -0.88 54.89 -10.04
N ASN A 75 -0.02 53.88 -10.15
CA ASN A 75 1.06 53.66 -9.19
C ASN A 75 2.10 54.75 -9.41
N ALA A 76 1.94 55.88 -8.75
CA ALA A 76 2.99 56.88 -8.59
C ALA A 76 3.91 56.49 -7.42
N ASP A 77 4.53 55.30 -7.50
CA ASP A 77 5.72 54.96 -6.74
C ASP A 77 6.67 54.19 -7.67
N ALA A 78 7.43 54.95 -8.44
CA ALA A 78 8.53 54.45 -9.23
C ALA A 78 9.74 54.17 -8.32
N ALA A 79 9.66 53.13 -7.48
CA ALA A 79 10.84 52.66 -6.72
C ALA A 79 10.81 51.22 -6.18
N SER A 80 9.71 50.45 -6.26
CA SER A 80 9.73 49.04 -5.80
C SER A 80 9.25 48.09 -6.88
N GLY A 81 10.10 47.13 -7.22
CA GLY A 81 9.88 46.16 -8.29
C GLY A 81 8.57 45.39 -8.15
N GLY A 82 7.86 45.28 -9.28
CA GLY A 82 6.98 44.18 -9.64
C GLY A 82 6.06 43.64 -8.54
N ASP A 83 5.12 44.46 -8.05
CA ASP A 83 3.96 43.95 -7.32
C ASP A 83 2.68 44.33 -8.07
N VAL A 84 2.10 43.36 -8.78
CA VAL A 84 0.73 43.44 -9.31
C VAL A 84 -0.23 43.20 -8.15
N SER A 85 -0.44 44.22 -7.32
CA SER A 85 -1.51 44.22 -6.34
C SER A 85 -2.86 43.99 -7.05
N PRO A 86 -3.77 43.18 -6.48
CA PRO A 86 -4.85 42.59 -7.25
C PRO A 86 -5.88 43.62 -7.69
N PHE A 87 -6.34 43.44 -8.93
CA PHE A 87 -7.55 44.04 -9.47
C PHE A 87 -8.73 43.77 -8.52
N SER A 88 -9.07 44.72 -7.66
CA SER A 88 -10.15 44.58 -6.67
C SER A 88 -11.47 45.04 -7.29
N ILE A 89 -12.31 44.08 -7.70
CA ILE A 89 -13.71 44.34 -8.07
C ILE A 89 -14.53 44.21 -6.79
N LYS A 90 -15.16 45.31 -6.36
CA LYS A 90 -16.04 45.35 -5.20
C LYS A 90 -17.50 45.47 -5.67
N PRO A 91 -18.33 44.41 -5.61
CA PRO A 91 -19.75 44.53 -5.91
C PRO A 91 -20.48 45.24 -4.75
N PRO A 92 -21.48 46.10 -5.03
CA PRO A 92 -22.22 46.80 -3.98
C PRO A 92 -23.30 45.88 -3.37
N GLY A 93 -23.28 45.74 -2.03
CA GLY A 93 -24.43 45.27 -1.24
C GLY A 93 -24.59 43.77 -0.98
N GLY A 94 -23.65 42.90 -1.37
CA GLY A 94 -23.73 41.46 -1.13
C GLY A 94 -22.84 40.97 0.01
N THR A 95 -23.33 40.03 0.81
CA THR A 95 -22.59 39.23 1.81
C THR A 95 -21.27 38.72 1.23
N PHE A 96 -20.19 38.68 2.03
CA PHE A 96 -18.83 38.23 1.66
C PHE A 96 -18.82 36.84 1.00
N GLY A 97 -19.10 36.76 -0.30
CA GLY A 97 -18.71 35.63 -1.13
C GLY A 97 -17.21 35.74 -1.37
N ARG A 98 -16.44 34.72 -1.00
CA ARG A 98 -15.01 34.67 -1.32
C ARG A 98 -14.86 34.90 -2.83
N THR A 99 -14.16 35.95 -3.23
CA THR A 99 -13.88 36.22 -4.64
C THR A 99 -13.05 35.06 -5.22
N HIS A 100 -13.11 34.81 -6.53
CA HIS A 100 -12.24 33.81 -7.18
C HIS A 100 -10.75 34.05 -6.90
N ALA A 101 -10.36 35.31 -6.69
CA ALA A 101 -9.01 35.69 -6.26
C ALA A 101 -8.70 35.20 -4.84
N GLN A 102 -9.63 35.31 -3.88
CA GLN A 102 -9.47 34.72 -2.54
C GLN A 102 -9.45 33.19 -2.58
N LEU A 103 -10.29 32.56 -3.40
CA LEU A 103 -10.25 31.11 -3.61
C LEU A 103 -8.91 30.65 -4.25
N ALA A 104 -8.33 31.45 -5.14
CA ALA A 104 -7.02 31.19 -5.73
C ALA A 104 -5.86 31.43 -4.75
N MET A 105 -5.99 32.37 -3.81
CA MET A 105 -5.03 32.60 -2.73
C MET A 105 -5.08 31.51 -1.65
N ASP A 106 -6.27 31.03 -1.30
CA ASP A 106 -6.47 29.93 -0.35
C ASP A 106 -5.92 28.60 -0.89
N ALA A 107 -5.86 28.44 -2.22
CA ALA A 107 -5.38 27.22 -2.88
C ALA A 107 -3.85 27.05 -2.88
N GLY A 108 -3.08 28.07 -2.48
CA GLY A 108 -1.61 28.07 -2.55
C GLY A 108 -1.05 28.37 -3.95
N PRO A 109 0.21 28.84 -4.05
CA PRO A 109 0.85 29.11 -5.33
C PRO A 109 1.08 27.83 -6.15
N SER A 110 1.09 27.98 -7.48
CA SER A 110 1.49 26.91 -8.40
C SER A 110 3.00 26.73 -8.38
N LEU A 111 3.49 25.50 -8.53
CA LEU A 111 4.92 25.21 -8.71
C LEU A 111 5.52 26.01 -9.88
N LEU A 112 4.74 26.24 -10.93
CA LEU A 112 5.17 27.01 -12.11
C LEU A 112 5.52 28.46 -11.80
N SER A 113 5.01 29.01 -10.70
CA SER A 113 5.36 30.37 -10.23
C SER A 113 6.77 30.45 -9.64
N PHE A 114 7.46 29.32 -9.45
CA PHE A 114 8.79 29.24 -8.87
C PHE A 114 9.87 28.80 -9.87
N ILE A 115 9.56 28.81 -11.17
CA ILE A 115 10.58 28.62 -12.21
C ILE A 115 11.64 29.71 -12.01
N PRO A 116 12.93 29.36 -11.79
CA PRO A 116 13.95 30.34 -11.48
C PRO A 116 14.07 31.42 -12.56
N ALA A 117 14.39 32.64 -12.15
CA ALA A 117 14.66 33.73 -13.10
C ALA A 117 15.81 33.32 -14.05
N GLY A 118 15.58 33.44 -15.35
CA GLY A 118 16.52 32.99 -16.39
C GLY A 118 16.33 31.53 -16.84
N SER A 119 15.42 30.76 -16.22
CA SER A 119 14.99 29.46 -16.71
C SER A 119 13.75 29.56 -17.59
N THR A 120 13.72 28.79 -18.66
CA THR A 120 12.56 28.65 -19.56
C THR A 120 11.63 27.54 -19.08
N TYR A 121 10.37 27.59 -19.53
CA TYR A 121 9.42 26.50 -19.29
C TYR A 121 9.91 25.16 -19.87
N ALA A 122 10.60 25.19 -21.02
CA ALA A 122 11.18 23.99 -21.62
C ALA A 122 12.28 23.36 -20.74
N GLN A 123 13.11 24.19 -20.10
CA GLN A 123 14.11 23.70 -19.13
C GLN A 123 13.44 23.10 -17.89
N PHE A 124 12.37 23.70 -17.38
CA PHE A 124 11.58 23.12 -16.28
C PHE A 124 10.99 21.75 -16.65
N LEU A 125 10.47 21.59 -17.88
CA LEU A 125 9.94 20.30 -18.33
C LEU A 125 11.03 19.22 -18.43
N ALA A 126 12.26 19.61 -18.74
CA ALA A 126 13.40 18.69 -18.81
C ALA A 126 14.00 18.38 -17.42
N ASP A 127 13.98 19.34 -16.49
CA ASP A 127 14.45 19.19 -15.13
C ASP A 127 13.73 20.17 -14.18
N ALA A 128 12.84 19.63 -13.35
CA ALA A 128 12.08 20.40 -12.38
C ALA A 128 12.80 20.59 -11.03
N THR A 129 13.99 20.00 -10.83
CA THR A 129 14.69 19.94 -9.53
C THR A 129 14.88 21.34 -8.91
N SER A 130 15.40 22.29 -9.70
CA SER A 130 15.64 23.66 -9.24
C SER A 130 14.35 24.42 -8.93
N THR A 131 13.26 24.09 -9.61
CA THR A 131 11.94 24.70 -9.40
C THR A 131 11.32 24.21 -8.09
N PHE A 132 11.38 22.89 -7.82
CA PHE A 132 10.97 22.35 -6.52
C PHE A 132 11.79 22.94 -5.37
N GLN A 133 13.11 23.00 -5.51
CA GLN A 133 13.97 23.57 -4.47
C GLN A 133 13.68 25.06 -4.24
N SER A 134 13.47 25.82 -5.32
CA SER A 134 13.14 27.26 -5.23
C SER A 134 11.78 27.47 -4.56
N ALA A 135 10.78 26.65 -4.90
CA ALA A 135 9.46 26.71 -4.28
C ALA A 135 9.53 26.40 -2.79
N ALA A 136 10.28 25.36 -2.40
CA ALA A 136 10.44 24.99 -1.01
C ALA A 136 11.17 26.09 -0.21
N ASN A 137 12.24 26.65 -0.75
CA ASN A 137 12.98 27.77 -0.14
C ASN A 137 12.08 29.00 0.05
N ALA A 138 11.33 29.38 -0.99
CA ALA A 138 10.44 30.53 -0.95
C ALA A 138 9.30 30.34 0.07
N MET A 139 8.73 29.13 0.16
CA MET A 139 7.69 28.82 1.15
C MET A 139 8.22 28.91 2.57
N CYS A 140 9.36 28.28 2.86
CA CYS A 140 9.94 28.31 4.20
C CYS A 140 10.44 29.71 4.60
N ALA A 141 10.90 30.53 3.65
CA ALA A 141 11.28 31.91 3.89
C ALA A 141 10.06 32.81 4.19
N LYS A 142 8.95 32.60 3.47
CA LYS A 142 7.70 33.36 3.67
C LYS A 142 7.00 32.99 4.97
N SER A 143 6.98 31.70 5.31
CA SER A 143 6.28 31.17 6.48
C SER A 143 7.05 29.98 7.06
N PRO A 144 7.68 30.14 8.24
CA PRO A 144 8.28 29.01 8.96
C PRO A 144 7.27 27.94 9.35
N ALA A 145 5.98 28.31 9.47
CA ALA A 145 4.87 27.38 9.67
C ALA A 145 4.46 26.65 8.38
N GLY A 146 5.16 26.90 7.28
CA GLY A 146 4.97 26.22 6.01
C GLY A 146 3.78 26.70 5.20
N GLY A 147 3.30 25.84 4.30
CA GLY A 147 2.13 26.10 3.48
C GLY A 147 1.95 25.08 2.36
N LYS A 148 1.11 25.42 1.38
CA LYS A 148 0.70 24.52 0.30
C LYS A 148 1.25 24.99 -1.05
N ILE A 149 1.79 24.07 -1.83
CA ILE A 149 2.20 24.28 -3.23
C ILE A 149 1.38 23.34 -4.10
N ARG A 150 0.74 23.90 -5.14
CA ARG A 150 0.02 23.13 -6.14
C ARG A 150 0.97 22.68 -7.24
N LEU A 151 1.00 21.39 -7.49
CA LEU A 151 1.71 20.78 -8.60
C LEU A 151 0.80 20.80 -9.83
N PRO A 152 1.30 21.20 -11.02
CA PRO A 152 0.50 21.23 -12.24
C PRO A 152 0.13 19.82 -12.73
N ALA A 153 -0.94 19.71 -13.52
CA ALA A 153 -1.33 18.48 -14.21
C ALA A 153 -0.43 18.22 -15.44
N LEU A 154 0.81 17.81 -15.19
CA LEU A 154 1.81 17.43 -16.19
C LEU A 154 2.84 16.48 -15.57
N THR A 155 3.72 15.94 -16.40
CA THR A 155 4.89 15.16 -15.98
C THR A 155 6.07 16.08 -15.68
N MET A 156 6.54 16.09 -14.44
CA MET A 156 7.71 16.82 -13.97
C MET A 156 8.89 15.86 -13.89
N VAL A 157 9.93 16.12 -14.67
CA VAL A 157 11.13 15.27 -14.72
C VAL A 157 12.08 15.66 -13.58
N LEU A 158 12.54 14.67 -12.83
CA LEU A 158 13.58 14.77 -11.81
C LEU A 158 14.76 13.89 -12.19
N PRO A 159 15.86 14.46 -12.71
CA PRO A 159 17.10 13.74 -12.97
C PRO A 159 17.77 13.21 -11.70
N ALA A 160 17.31 13.60 -10.50
CA ALA A 160 17.78 13.09 -9.21
C ALA A 160 19.32 13.09 -9.05
N ALA A 161 20.00 14.05 -9.68
CA ALA A 161 21.43 14.28 -9.48
C ALA A 161 21.75 14.85 -8.09
N THR A 162 20.78 15.57 -7.51
CA THR A 162 20.82 16.11 -6.14
C THR A 162 19.45 15.94 -5.49
N SER A 163 19.43 15.86 -4.15
CA SER A 163 18.18 15.76 -3.39
C SER A 163 17.52 17.13 -3.22
N ILE A 164 16.19 17.17 -3.29
CA ILE A 164 15.38 18.31 -2.89
C ILE A 164 15.15 18.24 -1.37
N THR A 165 15.47 19.33 -0.66
CA THR A 165 15.42 19.41 0.81
C THR A 165 14.79 20.72 1.29
N TRP A 166 14.19 20.74 2.48
CA TRP A 166 13.59 21.95 3.05
C TRP A 166 13.40 21.83 4.56
N ALA A 167 12.99 22.93 5.20
CA ALA A 167 12.98 23.09 6.67
C ALA A 167 11.69 23.74 7.21
N CYS A 168 10.53 23.40 6.63
CA CYS A 168 9.20 23.80 7.09
C CYS A 168 8.16 22.77 6.57
N PRO A 169 6.93 22.66 7.13
CA PRO A 169 5.93 21.73 6.61
C PRO A 169 5.39 22.19 5.25
N ILE A 170 5.55 21.38 4.20
CA ILE A 170 4.99 21.70 2.88
C ILE A 170 3.93 20.67 2.49
N VAL A 171 2.77 21.14 2.05
CA VAL A 171 1.77 20.32 1.37
C VAL A 171 2.00 20.43 -0.14
N TRP A 172 2.55 19.37 -0.73
CA TRP A 172 2.69 19.20 -2.17
C TRP A 172 1.43 18.53 -2.71
N GLU A 173 0.58 19.30 -3.40
CA GLU A 173 -0.72 18.83 -3.87
C GLU A 173 -0.78 18.76 -5.39
N GLY A 174 -0.84 17.54 -5.94
CA GLY A 174 -1.12 17.30 -7.34
C GLY A 174 -2.61 17.43 -7.71
N GLN A 175 -2.88 17.28 -9.00
CA GLN A 175 -4.22 17.37 -9.58
C GLN A 175 -4.82 15.98 -9.87
N GLY A 176 -4.39 14.96 -9.12
CA GLY A 176 -4.77 13.56 -9.31
C GLY A 176 -3.85 12.84 -10.30
N TRP A 177 -4.19 11.60 -10.59
CA TRP A 177 -3.44 10.72 -11.49
C TRP A 177 -4.40 9.78 -12.23
N SER A 178 -3.98 9.32 -13.40
CA SER A 178 -4.53 8.13 -14.07
C SER A 178 -3.72 6.88 -13.71
N GLU A 179 -4.22 5.68 -13.99
CA GLU A 179 -3.48 4.44 -13.67
C GLU A 179 -2.19 4.25 -14.48
N VAL A 180 -2.02 5.01 -15.56
CA VAL A 180 -0.80 5.07 -16.38
C VAL A 180 -0.36 6.52 -16.60
N PRO A 181 0.95 6.82 -16.72
CA PRO A 181 1.44 8.18 -16.93
C PRO A 181 0.84 8.92 -18.13
N SER A 182 0.56 8.20 -19.22
CA SER A 182 0.01 8.76 -20.46
C SER A 182 -1.44 9.24 -20.35
N GLY A 183 -2.17 8.85 -19.30
CA GLY A 183 -3.57 9.24 -19.10
C GLY A 183 -3.76 10.64 -18.48
N GLY A 184 -2.68 11.32 -18.09
CA GLY A 184 -2.70 12.66 -17.52
C GLY A 184 -2.66 12.71 -15.99
N GLY A 185 -2.87 13.90 -15.44
CA GLY A 185 -2.71 14.20 -14.01
C GLY A 185 -1.33 14.77 -13.67
N THR A 186 -0.99 14.81 -12.39
CA THR A 186 0.32 15.24 -11.89
C THR A 186 1.23 14.04 -11.75
N TRP A 187 2.35 14.05 -12.48
CA TRP A 187 3.34 12.96 -12.45
C TRP A 187 4.73 13.46 -12.11
N ILE A 188 5.47 12.66 -11.34
CA ILE A 188 6.90 12.82 -11.11
C ILE A 188 7.61 11.68 -11.85
N HIS A 189 8.42 12.05 -12.85
CA HIS A 189 9.25 11.12 -13.61
C HIS A 189 10.69 11.19 -13.11
N ILE A 190 11.18 10.12 -12.49
CA ILE A 190 12.54 10.07 -11.96
C ILE A 190 13.43 9.32 -12.97
N THR A 191 14.44 10.00 -13.51
CA THR A 191 15.31 9.45 -14.57
C THR A 191 16.70 9.09 -14.08
N GLY A 192 17.15 9.63 -12.93
CA GLY A 192 18.47 9.35 -12.39
C GLY A 192 18.48 8.46 -11.16
N THR A 193 19.58 7.77 -10.98
CA THR A 193 19.79 6.70 -9.99
C THR A 193 20.74 7.10 -8.85
N VAL A 194 21.08 8.39 -8.75
CA VAL A 194 22.17 8.86 -7.87
C VAL A 194 21.66 9.26 -6.48
N ALA A 195 20.74 10.22 -6.39
CA ALA A 195 20.25 10.75 -5.12
C ALA A 195 18.80 10.34 -4.85
N ASN A 196 18.39 10.31 -3.57
CA ASN A 196 16.98 10.31 -3.23
C ASN A 196 16.35 11.62 -3.75
N PRO A 197 15.31 11.58 -4.61
CA PRO A 197 14.67 12.79 -5.13
C PRO A 197 14.22 13.75 -4.03
N PHE A 198 13.58 13.23 -2.98
CA PHE A 198 13.13 14.01 -1.83
C PHE A 198 13.79 13.51 -0.55
N LYS A 199 14.47 14.42 0.15
CA LYS A 199 15.18 14.08 1.39
C LYS A 199 14.80 15.05 2.50
N LEU A 200 14.11 14.53 3.50
CA LEU A 200 13.63 15.27 4.66
C LEU A 200 14.50 14.87 5.86
N THR A 201 15.39 15.78 6.28
CA THR A 201 16.28 15.58 7.43
C THR A 201 16.15 16.65 8.50
N ASP A 202 15.52 17.79 8.18
CA ASP A 202 15.33 18.87 9.15
C ASP A 202 14.04 18.62 9.95
N PRO A 203 14.09 18.56 11.29
CA PRO A 203 12.91 18.33 12.11
C PRO A 203 11.79 19.37 11.91
N ARG A 204 12.08 20.55 11.37
CA ARG A 204 11.07 21.56 11.02
C ARG A 204 10.22 21.19 9.80
N ALA A 205 10.65 20.21 8.99
CA ALA A 205 9.86 19.69 7.87
C ALA A 205 8.76 18.71 8.29
N ARG A 206 8.63 18.39 9.58
CA ARG A 206 7.52 17.59 10.12
C ARG A 206 6.18 18.25 9.77
N GLY A 207 5.20 17.45 9.34
CA GLY A 207 3.91 17.89 8.83
C GLY A 207 3.85 17.95 7.29
N THR A 208 4.97 17.74 6.59
CA THR A 208 4.98 17.66 5.13
C THR A 208 4.03 16.58 4.64
N THR A 209 3.25 16.91 3.61
CA THR A 209 2.33 16.00 2.93
C THR A 209 2.60 15.99 1.43
N PHE A 210 2.59 14.81 0.81
CA PHE A 210 2.51 14.63 -0.64
C PHE A 210 1.15 14.03 -0.97
N SER A 211 0.44 14.63 -1.92
CA SER A 211 -0.92 14.17 -2.25
C SER A 211 -1.27 14.25 -3.72
N ASN A 212 -2.16 13.35 -4.17
CA ASN A 212 -2.82 13.38 -5.47
C ASN A 212 -1.86 13.40 -6.66
N LEU A 213 -0.86 12.51 -6.68
CA LEU A 213 0.15 12.44 -7.74
C LEU A 213 0.56 11.01 -8.07
N GLY A 214 1.06 10.82 -9.28
CA GLY A 214 1.72 9.59 -9.72
C GLY A 214 3.24 9.72 -9.75
N ILE A 215 3.95 8.61 -9.57
CA ILE A 215 5.42 8.55 -9.63
C ILE A 215 5.83 7.38 -10.51
N TYR A 216 6.81 7.60 -11.40
CA TYR A 216 7.42 6.52 -12.16
C TYR A 216 8.90 6.73 -12.41
N GLN A 217 9.58 5.62 -12.69
CA GLN A 217 11.01 5.53 -13.00
C GLN A 217 11.22 4.81 -14.33
N ASP A 218 12.30 5.16 -15.02
CA ASP A 218 12.70 4.44 -16.23
C ASP A 218 13.24 3.05 -15.86
N GLN A 219 12.70 2.02 -16.51
CA GLN A 219 13.07 0.63 -16.30
C GLN A 219 13.36 -0.06 -17.64
N PRO A 220 14.24 -1.07 -17.66
CA PRO A 220 14.47 -1.88 -18.85
C PRO A 220 13.15 -2.50 -19.33
N ALA A 221 13.00 -2.63 -20.64
CA ALA A 221 11.84 -3.28 -21.23
C ALA A 221 11.62 -4.67 -20.58
N PRO A 222 10.40 -5.01 -20.15
CA PRO A 222 10.10 -6.30 -19.54
C PRO A 222 10.54 -7.47 -20.45
N ALA A 223 11.25 -8.43 -19.86
CA ALA A 223 11.78 -9.61 -20.55
C ALA A 223 11.85 -10.81 -19.59
N THR A 224 12.27 -11.98 -20.08
CA THR A 224 12.58 -13.14 -19.24
C THR A 224 13.94 -13.71 -19.67
N PRO A 225 15.00 -13.63 -18.83
CA PRO A 225 15.06 -13.00 -17.51
C PRO A 225 14.97 -11.47 -17.58
N TRP A 226 14.69 -10.83 -16.44
CA TRP A 226 14.70 -9.38 -16.31
C TRP A 226 15.34 -8.95 -14.99
N THR A 227 15.90 -7.74 -14.97
CA THR A 227 16.49 -7.13 -13.79
C THR A 227 16.22 -5.63 -13.85
N PRO A 228 15.75 -5.00 -12.77
CA PRO A 228 15.45 -3.58 -12.75
C PRO A 228 16.71 -2.72 -12.78
N THR A 229 16.56 -1.51 -13.29
CA THR A 229 17.43 -0.40 -12.91
C THR A 229 17.18 -0.09 -11.43
N VAL A 230 18.25 -0.07 -10.64
CA VAL A 230 18.21 0.24 -9.21
C VAL A 230 18.14 1.76 -9.03
N TYR A 231 17.15 2.22 -8.27
CA TYR A 231 17.02 3.61 -7.84
C TYR A 231 17.08 3.69 -6.32
N PRO A 232 17.58 4.80 -5.75
CA PRO A 232 17.38 5.10 -4.34
C PRO A 232 15.89 5.22 -4.01
N TYR A 233 15.56 5.14 -2.72
CA TYR A 233 14.22 5.46 -2.23
C TYR A 233 13.76 6.83 -2.73
N VAL A 234 12.54 6.94 -3.25
CA VAL A 234 11.97 8.22 -3.70
C VAL A 234 11.96 9.24 -2.57
N PHE A 235 11.54 8.81 -1.38
CA PHE A 235 11.48 9.60 -0.17
C PHE A 235 12.42 9.04 0.89
N SER A 236 13.39 9.86 1.32
CA SER A 236 14.22 9.60 2.50
C SER A 236 13.74 10.50 3.65
N VAL A 237 13.17 9.90 4.69
CA VAL A 237 12.53 10.57 5.83
C VAL A 237 13.33 10.24 7.09
N GLN A 238 14.21 11.14 7.51
CA GLN A 238 15.27 10.80 8.47
C GLN A 238 15.31 11.79 9.63
N GLY A 239 15.21 11.30 10.87
CA GLY A 239 15.45 12.11 12.07
C GLY A 239 14.46 13.26 12.31
N LEU A 240 13.26 13.20 11.72
CA LEU A 240 12.27 14.27 11.88
C LEU A 240 11.58 14.27 13.24
N ALA A 241 11.51 13.11 13.92
CA ALA A 241 10.75 12.94 15.16
C ALA A 241 9.32 13.54 15.12
N GLY A 242 8.68 13.49 13.95
CA GLY A 242 7.35 14.03 13.70
C GLY A 242 6.69 13.39 12.48
N MET A 243 5.55 13.96 12.06
CA MET A 243 4.69 13.37 11.04
C MET A 243 5.17 13.64 9.60
N VAL A 244 5.05 12.67 8.69
CA VAL A 244 5.05 12.87 7.23
C VAL A 244 3.89 12.10 6.63
N ARG A 245 3.16 12.70 5.68
CA ARG A 245 1.96 12.09 5.09
C ARG A 245 2.07 11.87 3.58
N PHE A 246 1.60 10.71 3.15
CA PHE A 246 1.41 10.35 1.74
C PHE A 246 -0.06 10.03 1.51
N ASP A 247 -0.72 10.72 0.58
CA ASP A 247 -2.17 10.59 0.38
C ASP A 247 -2.53 10.49 -1.10
N ASN A 248 -3.23 9.44 -1.49
CA ASN A 248 -3.69 9.21 -2.85
C ASN A 248 -2.52 9.26 -3.87
N ILE A 249 -1.61 8.28 -3.78
CA ILE A 249 -0.42 8.19 -4.64
C ILE A 249 -0.44 6.87 -5.42
N ILE A 250 -0.09 6.95 -6.72
CA ILE A 250 0.16 5.77 -7.56
C ILE A 250 1.64 5.65 -7.96
N LEU A 251 2.17 4.43 -7.97
CA LEU A 251 3.56 4.10 -8.30
C LEU A 251 3.62 3.20 -9.55
N ALA A 252 4.25 3.61 -10.65
CA ALA A 252 4.09 2.89 -11.93
C ALA A 252 5.25 3.05 -12.96
N PRO A 253 6.39 2.34 -12.83
CA PRO A 253 6.87 1.57 -11.69
C PRO A 253 7.80 2.43 -10.80
N VAL A 254 8.02 2.01 -9.55
CA VAL A 254 9.01 2.61 -8.65
C VAL A 254 9.85 1.51 -8.02
N TYR A 255 11.18 1.65 -7.96
CA TYR A 255 12.05 0.65 -7.37
C TYR A 255 11.88 0.59 -5.84
N ASP A 256 12.24 1.66 -5.15
CA ASP A 256 12.11 1.81 -3.70
C ASP A 256 11.34 3.10 -3.39
N PHE A 257 10.28 3.04 -2.56
CA PHE A 257 9.38 4.18 -2.34
C PHE A 257 9.75 5.06 -1.13
N VAL A 258 9.57 4.58 0.10
CA VAL A 258 9.84 5.35 1.33
C VAL A 258 10.84 4.63 2.25
N ASP A 259 11.91 5.32 2.62
CA ASP A 259 12.80 4.95 3.72
C ASP A 259 12.62 5.92 4.87
N ALA A 260 12.01 5.46 5.96
CA ALA A 260 11.74 6.24 7.15
C ALA A 260 12.51 5.69 8.35
N ASP A 261 13.37 6.54 8.92
CA ASP A 261 14.19 6.19 10.07
C ASP A 261 14.23 7.34 11.07
N LEU A 262 14.01 7.02 12.35
CA LEU A 262 13.89 8.02 13.42
C LEU A 262 12.85 9.12 13.08
N SER A 263 11.81 8.72 12.35
CA SER A 263 10.64 9.55 12.09
C SER A 263 9.61 9.29 13.20
N GLY A 264 8.91 10.34 13.61
CA GLY A 264 7.94 10.21 14.69
C GLY A 264 6.72 9.44 14.22
N ARG A 265 6.14 9.87 13.09
CA ARG A 265 4.90 9.31 12.57
C ARG A 265 4.93 9.29 11.05
N LEU A 266 4.71 8.14 10.45
CA LEU A 266 4.42 8.05 9.03
C LEU A 266 2.92 7.81 8.87
N GLU A 267 2.27 8.62 8.04
CA GLU A 267 0.88 8.41 7.67
C GLU A 267 0.75 8.17 6.18
N THR A 268 0.04 7.11 5.81
CA THR A 268 -0.27 6.83 4.41
C THR A 268 -1.77 6.59 4.25
N ASN A 269 -2.31 7.04 3.14
CA ASN A 269 -3.72 6.87 2.80
C ASN A 269 -3.84 6.65 1.31
N ASN A 270 -4.45 5.54 0.88
CA ASN A 270 -4.72 5.25 -0.52
C ASN A 270 -3.44 5.25 -1.39
N ILE A 271 -2.58 4.27 -1.16
CA ILE A 271 -1.33 4.09 -1.91
C ILE A 271 -1.48 2.87 -2.81
N PHE A 272 -1.25 3.08 -4.11
CA PHE A 272 -1.47 2.08 -5.15
C PHE A 272 -0.22 1.89 -6.02
N GLY A 273 -0.11 0.75 -6.69
CA GLY A 273 0.77 0.57 -7.85
C GLY A 273 1.78 -0.56 -7.73
N GLN A 274 2.87 -0.47 -8.45
CA GLN A 274 3.92 -1.50 -8.52
C GLN A 274 5.23 -0.92 -8.00
N VAL A 275 5.59 -1.30 -6.77
CA VAL A 275 6.96 -1.17 -6.31
C VAL A 275 7.75 -2.38 -6.79
N LEU A 276 8.96 -2.18 -7.29
CA LEU A 276 9.74 -3.30 -7.81
C LEU A 276 10.52 -3.98 -6.70
N HIS A 277 10.98 -3.24 -5.68
CA HIS A 277 11.80 -3.77 -4.59
C HIS A 277 11.13 -3.56 -3.22
N ASN A 278 11.09 -2.34 -2.66
CA ASN A 278 10.44 -2.09 -1.38
C ASN A 278 9.50 -0.89 -1.40
N ALA A 279 8.33 -1.02 -0.77
CA ALA A 279 7.44 0.13 -0.57
C ALA A 279 7.86 0.94 0.65
N TYR A 280 8.05 0.27 1.77
CA TYR A 280 8.35 0.94 3.03
C TYR A 280 9.46 0.20 3.77
N ARG A 281 10.54 0.91 4.05
CA ARG A 281 11.52 0.53 5.07
C ARG A 281 11.33 1.43 6.27
N LEU A 282 10.93 0.84 7.39
CA LEU A 282 10.61 1.57 8.62
C LEU A 282 11.55 1.12 9.74
N ASP A 283 12.30 2.07 10.29
CA ASP A 283 13.23 1.84 11.40
C ASP A 283 13.15 2.96 12.43
N ARG A 284 13.43 2.63 13.70
CA ARG A 284 13.37 3.54 14.86
C ARG A 284 12.14 4.47 14.86
N MET A 285 10.98 3.92 14.52
CA MET A 285 9.68 4.60 14.54
C MET A 285 9.08 4.41 15.93
N TYR A 286 9.28 5.37 16.83
CA TYR A 286 8.89 5.25 18.25
C TYR A 286 7.46 5.67 18.58
N ASP A 287 6.81 6.39 17.66
CA ASP A 287 5.39 6.73 17.76
C ASP A 287 4.62 6.01 16.63
N LYS A 288 3.30 6.00 16.73
CA LYS A 288 2.43 5.23 15.86
C LYS A 288 2.63 5.59 14.39
N THR A 289 2.65 4.57 13.55
CA THR A 289 2.61 4.68 12.09
C THR A 289 1.22 4.26 11.63
N HIS A 290 0.53 5.06 10.81
CA HIS A 290 -0.84 4.76 10.38
C HIS A 290 -0.94 4.65 8.87
N PHE A 291 -1.32 3.49 8.36
CA PHE A 291 -1.76 3.32 6.98
C PHE A 291 -3.28 3.39 6.97
N THR A 292 -3.84 4.59 7.10
CA THR A 292 -5.27 4.81 7.38
C THR A 292 -6.20 4.37 6.26
N GLY A 293 -5.70 4.30 5.03
CA GLY A 293 -6.44 3.90 3.84
C GLY A 293 -5.90 2.61 3.22
N LYS A 294 -6.29 2.38 1.97
CA LYS A 294 -5.87 1.19 1.23
C LYS A 294 -4.39 1.25 0.89
N THR A 295 -3.68 0.16 1.12
CA THR A 295 -2.35 -0.10 0.56
C THR A 295 -2.48 -1.25 -0.42
N HIS A 296 -2.34 -0.98 -1.72
CA HIS A 296 -2.62 -1.96 -2.76
C HIS A 296 -1.47 -2.01 -3.77
N PHE A 297 -0.65 -3.04 -3.66
CA PHE A 297 0.49 -3.23 -4.56
C PHE A 297 0.21 -4.36 -5.56
N TRP A 298 0.05 -3.99 -6.82
CA TRP A 298 -0.31 -4.84 -7.96
C TRP A 298 0.53 -4.44 -9.19
N PRO A 299 0.82 -5.35 -10.14
CA PRO A 299 1.57 -5.06 -11.35
C PRO A 299 0.84 -4.13 -12.33
N VAL A 300 0.75 -2.84 -11.99
CA VAL A 300 0.16 -1.79 -12.83
C VAL A 300 1.04 -1.44 -14.04
N TRP A 301 2.36 -1.65 -13.95
CA TRP A 301 3.29 -1.37 -15.04
C TRP A 301 3.57 -2.60 -15.89
N SER A 302 3.92 -3.73 -15.27
CA SER A 302 4.18 -4.96 -16.00
C SER A 302 3.92 -6.21 -15.17
N ALA A 303 3.17 -7.14 -15.74
CA ALA A 303 2.98 -8.50 -15.24
C ALA A 303 3.80 -9.53 -16.05
N ALA A 304 4.79 -9.10 -16.83
CA ALA A 304 5.63 -10.02 -17.60
C ALA A 304 6.37 -10.99 -16.67
N GLN A 305 6.50 -12.26 -17.06
CA GLN A 305 6.96 -13.31 -16.15
C GLN A 305 8.32 -13.01 -15.53
N GLY A 306 9.33 -12.56 -16.29
CA GLY A 306 10.63 -12.25 -15.72
C GLY A 306 10.65 -11.06 -14.76
N VAL A 307 9.70 -10.12 -14.85
CA VAL A 307 9.51 -9.06 -13.84
C VAL A 307 8.97 -9.67 -12.56
N MET A 308 7.91 -10.49 -12.67
CA MET A 308 7.28 -11.15 -11.54
C MET A 308 8.23 -12.13 -10.83
N ASP A 309 9.00 -12.91 -11.59
CA ASP A 309 10.00 -13.83 -11.05
C ASP A 309 11.08 -13.08 -10.26
N TRP A 310 11.53 -11.93 -10.78
CA TRP A 310 12.49 -11.09 -10.09
C TRP A 310 11.91 -10.53 -8.78
N GLN A 311 10.66 -10.03 -8.80
CA GLN A 311 9.99 -9.50 -7.60
C GLN A 311 9.79 -10.59 -6.54
N VAL A 312 9.31 -11.77 -6.91
CA VAL A 312 9.14 -12.92 -6.01
C VAL A 312 10.48 -13.38 -5.39
N ALA A 313 11.59 -13.15 -6.08
CA ALA A 313 12.92 -13.49 -5.58
C ALA A 313 13.58 -12.38 -4.72
N ASN A 314 13.18 -11.11 -4.89
CA ASN A 314 13.96 -9.98 -4.37
C ASN A 314 13.18 -8.92 -3.57
N ALA A 315 11.86 -8.83 -3.73
CA ALA A 315 11.08 -7.66 -3.32
C ALA A 315 10.25 -7.89 -2.05
N ASP A 316 10.38 -7.01 -1.06
CA ASP A 316 9.64 -7.05 0.19
C ASP A 316 8.83 -5.76 0.36
N VAL A 317 7.50 -5.84 0.46
CA VAL A 317 6.66 -4.64 0.47
C VAL A 317 6.89 -3.81 1.74
N LEU A 318 6.75 -4.45 2.92
CA LEU A 318 6.94 -3.81 4.22
C LEU A 318 8.16 -4.40 4.93
N ILE A 319 9.22 -3.63 5.08
CA ILE A 319 10.36 -3.98 5.94
C ILE A 319 10.21 -3.26 7.27
N LEU A 320 9.83 -4.02 8.30
CA LEU A 320 9.60 -3.52 9.65
C LEU A 320 10.77 -3.89 10.55
N ARG A 321 11.53 -2.88 10.96
CA ARG A 321 12.60 -3.00 11.95
C ARG A 321 12.11 -2.55 13.31
N ARG A 322 12.70 -1.53 13.93
CA ARG A 322 12.18 -0.98 15.19
C ARG A 322 10.98 -0.07 14.90
N VAL A 323 9.77 -0.61 15.01
CA VAL A 323 8.50 0.12 14.76
C VAL A 323 7.50 -0.12 15.88
N ASP A 324 7.02 0.93 16.53
CA ASP A 324 6.06 0.84 17.63
C ASP A 324 4.65 1.24 17.17
N GLY A 325 3.72 0.28 17.17
CA GLY A 325 2.30 0.56 16.96
C GLY A 325 1.93 0.95 15.53
N LEU A 326 2.45 0.24 14.52
CA LEU A 326 1.94 0.36 13.14
C LEU A 326 0.49 -0.13 13.07
N GLU A 327 -0.39 0.61 12.42
CA GLU A 327 -1.77 0.19 12.14
C GLU A 327 -2.06 0.27 10.64
N ALA A 328 -2.51 -0.84 10.05
CA ALA A 328 -2.76 -0.99 8.62
C ALA A 328 -4.06 -1.79 8.38
N PRO A 329 -5.23 -1.13 8.36
CA PRO A 329 -6.55 -1.76 8.19
C PRO A 329 -6.76 -2.56 6.90
N ASP A 330 -6.16 -2.17 5.78
CA ASP A 330 -6.43 -2.80 4.47
C ASP A 330 -5.18 -2.82 3.58
N THR A 331 -4.54 -3.99 3.50
CA THR A 331 -3.31 -4.20 2.73
C THR A 331 -3.47 -5.36 1.77
N PHE A 332 -3.24 -5.10 0.48
CA PHE A 332 -3.16 -6.10 -0.56
C PHE A 332 -1.82 -6.02 -1.29
N VAL A 333 -1.18 -7.17 -1.50
CA VAL A 333 0.10 -7.28 -2.20
C VAL A 333 0.06 -8.48 -3.13
N PHE A 334 0.54 -8.30 -4.36
CA PHE A 334 0.57 -9.36 -5.37
C PHE A 334 1.97 -9.55 -5.98
N GLY A 335 2.51 -10.77 -5.93
CA GLY A 335 3.71 -11.13 -6.68
C GLY A 335 5.03 -10.65 -6.08
N TYR A 336 5.16 -10.71 -4.75
CA TYR A 336 6.34 -10.27 -4.00
C TYR A 336 7.05 -11.43 -3.30
N ARG A 337 8.30 -11.23 -2.90
CA ARG A 337 9.00 -12.17 -2.02
C ARG A 337 8.35 -12.19 -0.64
N ALA A 338 8.13 -11.02 -0.04
CA ALA A 338 7.45 -10.90 1.23
C ALA A 338 6.41 -9.78 1.22
N GLY A 339 5.22 -10.05 1.79
CA GLY A 339 4.27 -8.99 2.12
C GLY A 339 4.78 -8.15 3.29
N VAL A 340 5.14 -8.81 4.39
CA VAL A 340 5.79 -8.19 5.55
C VAL A 340 7.06 -8.95 5.90
N ARG A 341 8.17 -8.23 6.01
CA ARG A 341 9.44 -8.71 6.54
C ARG A 341 9.75 -8.04 7.86
N PHE A 342 9.82 -8.82 8.93
CA PHE A 342 10.35 -8.39 10.22
C PHE A 342 11.85 -8.63 10.30
N GLU A 343 12.60 -7.61 10.71
CA GLU A 343 14.05 -7.66 10.85
C GLU A 343 14.48 -6.93 12.15
N GLN A 344 15.63 -7.27 12.72
CA GLN A 344 16.24 -6.49 13.78
C GLN A 344 16.71 -5.12 13.25
N SER A 345 16.47 -4.05 14.00
CA SER A 345 17.17 -2.78 13.74
C SER A 345 18.66 -2.96 13.97
N THR A 346 19.47 -2.67 12.94
CA THR A 346 20.94 -2.74 13.05
C THR A 346 21.54 -1.49 13.70
N THR A 347 20.71 -0.48 13.95
CA THR A 347 21.15 0.83 14.45
C THR A 347 20.64 1.00 15.87
N ALA A 348 21.56 1.28 16.80
CA ALA A 348 21.17 1.59 18.17
C ALA A 348 20.32 2.86 18.22
N ASP A 349 19.34 2.87 19.11
CA ASP A 349 18.65 4.07 19.56
C ASP A 349 19.63 4.99 20.32
N PRO A 350 19.24 6.25 20.62
CA PRO A 350 20.07 7.15 21.42
C PRO A 350 20.46 6.61 22.81
N GLY A 351 19.76 5.59 23.32
CA GLY A 351 20.07 4.87 24.57
C GLY A 351 20.99 3.67 24.40
N GLY A 352 21.47 3.38 23.18
CA GLY A 352 22.37 2.27 22.89
C GLY A 352 21.68 0.92 22.59
N ALA A 353 20.35 0.87 22.57
CA ALA A 353 19.60 -0.36 22.32
C ALA A 353 19.18 -0.50 20.86
N THR A 354 19.35 -1.69 20.28
CA THR A 354 18.65 -2.06 19.03
C THR A 354 17.24 -2.53 19.36
N GLY A 355 16.36 -2.67 18.36
CA GLY A 355 15.01 -3.12 18.64
C GLY A 355 14.27 -3.73 17.45
N PHE A 356 13.02 -4.11 17.73
CA PHE A 356 12.12 -4.84 16.86
C PHE A 356 10.78 -4.13 16.74
N ALA A 357 9.97 -4.59 15.79
CA ALA A 357 8.62 -4.12 15.60
C ALA A 357 7.78 -4.61 16.77
N SER A 358 7.02 -3.73 17.41
CA SER A 358 6.14 -4.07 18.51
C SER A 358 4.74 -3.56 18.25
N LYS A 359 3.74 -4.36 18.64
CA LYS A 359 2.32 -4.01 18.57
C LYS A 359 1.88 -3.57 17.17
N VAL A 360 2.41 -4.18 16.11
CA VAL A 360 1.93 -3.89 14.76
C VAL A 360 0.55 -4.53 14.57
N HIS A 361 -0.34 -3.86 13.86
CA HIS A 361 -1.71 -4.30 13.69
C HIS A 361 -2.12 -4.18 12.23
N PHE A 362 -2.57 -5.30 11.66
CA PHE A 362 -3.18 -5.37 10.34
C PHE A 362 -4.64 -5.78 10.51
N GLY A 363 -5.54 -5.07 9.83
CA GLY A 363 -6.94 -5.47 9.73
C GLY A 363 -7.07 -6.63 8.75
N ASN A 364 -7.34 -6.29 7.49
CA ASN A 364 -7.28 -7.21 6.37
C ASN A 364 -5.89 -7.15 5.72
N PHE A 365 -5.24 -8.30 5.62
CA PHE A 365 -3.97 -8.46 4.92
C PHE A 365 -4.08 -9.61 3.93
N TYR A 366 -3.96 -9.31 2.64
CA TYR A 366 -4.01 -10.31 1.58
C TYR A 366 -2.71 -10.29 0.76
N CYS A 367 -1.98 -11.41 0.80
CA CYS A 367 -0.77 -11.63 0.03
C CYS A 367 -1.02 -12.70 -1.04
N ASP A 368 -1.21 -12.28 -2.28
CA ASP A 368 -1.44 -13.18 -3.41
C ASP A 368 -0.16 -13.33 -4.25
N SER A 369 0.06 -14.52 -4.80
CA SER A 369 1.29 -14.91 -5.48
C SER A 369 2.58 -14.49 -4.75
N CYS A 370 2.58 -14.54 -3.42
CA CYS A 370 3.73 -14.18 -2.59
C CYS A 370 4.57 -15.41 -2.27
N LYS A 371 5.90 -15.27 -2.19
CA LYS A 371 6.72 -16.35 -1.63
C LYS A 371 6.42 -16.51 -0.14
N TRP A 372 6.44 -15.41 0.61
CA TRP A 372 6.10 -15.38 2.02
C TRP A 372 5.08 -14.27 2.30
N GLY A 373 4.05 -14.57 3.08
CA GLY A 373 3.13 -13.52 3.50
C GLY A 373 3.75 -12.69 4.62
N VAL A 374 4.10 -13.38 5.71
CA VAL A 374 4.89 -12.85 6.81
C VAL A 374 6.21 -13.59 6.89
N TRP A 375 7.32 -12.85 6.91
CA TRP A 375 8.67 -13.38 6.99
C TRP A 375 9.43 -12.74 8.15
N ASN A 376 10.10 -13.54 8.97
CA ASN A 376 11.08 -13.03 9.93
C ASN A 376 12.45 -13.67 9.68
N THR A 377 13.40 -12.82 9.29
CA THR A 377 14.79 -13.22 8.98
C THR A 377 15.65 -13.34 10.22
N LYS A 378 15.38 -12.48 11.20
CA LYS A 378 16.15 -12.38 12.43
C LYS A 378 15.31 -11.72 13.51
N ALA A 379 15.30 -12.32 14.69
CA ALA A 379 14.91 -11.68 15.92
C ALA A 379 16.06 -11.79 16.91
N GLY A 380 15.98 -11.13 18.06
CA GLY A 380 16.87 -11.41 19.17
C GLY A 380 17.50 -10.17 19.77
N GLY A 381 16.83 -9.63 20.79
CA GLY A 381 17.55 -9.18 21.97
C GLY A 381 17.70 -10.36 22.96
N THR A 382 18.56 -10.23 23.96
CA THR A 382 18.88 -11.32 24.90
C THR A 382 17.79 -11.59 25.95
N GLN A 383 16.70 -10.83 25.97
CA GLN A 383 15.63 -10.91 26.98
C GLN A 383 14.30 -11.45 26.43
N PRO A 384 13.46 -12.07 27.27
CA PRO A 384 12.07 -12.36 26.94
C PRO A 384 11.35 -11.10 26.42
N PHE A 385 10.48 -11.27 25.41
CA PHE A 385 9.73 -10.19 24.74
C PHE A 385 10.55 -9.22 23.85
N GLN A 386 11.81 -9.55 23.53
CA GLN A 386 12.63 -8.81 22.55
C GLN A 386 12.61 -9.47 21.15
N TYR A 387 11.42 -9.68 20.63
CA TYR A 387 11.16 -10.19 19.28
C TYR A 387 10.00 -9.43 18.64
N ALA A 388 9.81 -9.60 17.33
CA ALA A 388 8.76 -8.89 16.60
C ALA A 388 7.36 -9.27 17.12
N GLN A 389 6.47 -8.29 17.30
CA GLN A 389 5.12 -8.52 17.80
C GLN A 389 4.06 -7.90 16.89
N GLY A 390 2.98 -8.62 16.64
CA GLY A 390 1.91 -8.12 15.81
C GLY A 390 0.59 -8.90 15.90
N ARG A 391 -0.44 -8.32 15.28
CA ARG A 391 -1.75 -8.91 15.12
C ARG A 391 -2.25 -8.71 13.68
N PHE A 392 -2.92 -9.73 13.16
CA PHE A 392 -3.69 -9.69 11.93
C PHE A 392 -5.13 -10.06 12.27
N GLU A 393 -6.12 -9.25 11.91
CA GLU A 393 -7.53 -9.64 12.09
C GLU A 393 -7.91 -10.72 11.08
N THR A 394 -7.66 -10.45 9.80
CA THR A 394 -7.83 -11.40 8.70
C THR A 394 -6.56 -11.44 7.87
N PHE A 395 -5.96 -12.62 7.74
CA PHE A 395 -4.79 -12.86 6.91
C PHE A 395 -5.09 -13.91 5.85
N GLU A 396 -4.94 -13.54 4.59
CA GLU A 396 -5.11 -14.39 3.43
C GLU A 396 -3.79 -14.48 2.67
N PHE A 397 -3.43 -15.69 2.26
CA PHE A 397 -2.18 -15.96 1.57
C PHE A 397 -2.40 -16.94 0.42
N ALA A 398 -1.82 -16.62 -0.73
CA ALA A 398 -1.65 -17.54 -1.84
C ALA A 398 -0.21 -17.60 -2.35
N GLY A 399 0.42 -18.77 -2.27
CA GLY A 399 1.81 -18.99 -2.66
C GLY A 399 1.96 -19.47 -4.10
N ILE A 400 1.17 -18.91 -5.03
CA ILE A 400 1.07 -19.37 -6.44
C ILE A 400 2.05 -18.60 -7.32
N VAL A 401 2.74 -19.28 -8.24
CA VAL A 401 3.61 -18.62 -9.22
C VAL A 401 2.78 -17.61 -10.01
N PRO A 402 3.15 -16.31 -10.05
CA PRO A 402 2.42 -15.30 -10.79
C PRO A 402 2.15 -15.74 -12.23
N ASN A 403 0.93 -15.52 -12.72
CA ASN A 403 0.45 -15.90 -14.04
C ASN A 403 0.49 -17.41 -14.37
N SER A 404 0.69 -18.30 -13.38
CA SER A 404 0.72 -19.74 -13.63
C SER A 404 -0.67 -20.27 -14.00
N PRO A 405 -0.82 -20.95 -15.17
CA PRO A 405 -2.11 -21.50 -15.57
C PRO A 405 -2.52 -22.75 -14.76
N SER A 406 -1.59 -23.35 -14.01
CA SER A 406 -1.80 -24.58 -13.23
C SER A 406 -1.85 -24.36 -11.72
N ASN A 407 -1.87 -23.10 -11.27
CA ASN A 407 -1.73 -22.73 -9.86
C ASN A 407 -0.51 -23.41 -9.19
N ALA A 408 0.61 -23.51 -9.94
CA ALA A 408 1.82 -24.11 -9.42
C ALA A 408 2.34 -23.32 -8.21
N PRO A 409 2.73 -23.98 -7.10
CA PRO A 409 3.24 -23.27 -5.93
C PRO A 409 4.64 -22.69 -6.19
N ILE A 410 4.91 -21.51 -5.65
CA ILE A 410 6.25 -20.90 -5.61
C ILE A 410 7.14 -21.75 -4.71
N ALA A 411 8.32 -22.15 -5.18
CA ALA A 411 9.24 -22.99 -4.41
C ALA A 411 9.60 -22.37 -3.04
N GLY A 412 9.42 -23.16 -1.98
CA GLY A 412 9.67 -22.73 -0.59
C GLY A 412 8.69 -21.69 -0.05
N SER A 413 7.52 -21.52 -0.66
CA SER A 413 6.51 -20.59 -0.16
C SER A 413 5.79 -21.08 1.09
N SER A 414 5.44 -20.12 1.95
CA SER A 414 4.70 -20.31 3.21
C SER A 414 3.98 -19.01 3.59
N SER A 415 2.78 -19.10 4.16
CA SER A 415 2.07 -17.91 4.66
C SER A 415 2.82 -17.21 5.79
N VAL A 416 3.43 -18.00 6.68
CA VAL A 416 4.31 -17.53 7.76
C VAL A 416 5.63 -18.29 7.68
N GLN A 417 6.73 -17.55 7.55
CA GLN A 417 8.09 -18.08 7.47
C GLN A 417 8.96 -17.46 8.57
N ILE A 418 9.54 -18.31 9.42
CA ILE A 418 10.55 -17.92 10.42
C ILE A 418 11.84 -18.61 10.10
N ASP A 419 12.90 -17.83 9.91
CA ASP A 419 14.23 -18.36 9.65
C ASP A 419 14.92 -18.84 10.95
N PRO A 420 16.02 -19.60 10.87
CA PRO A 420 16.69 -20.18 12.05
C PRO A 420 17.06 -19.20 13.17
N ALA A 421 17.37 -17.95 12.82
CA ALA A 421 17.69 -16.88 13.77
C ALA A 421 16.47 -16.00 14.11
N GLY A 422 15.28 -16.37 13.63
CA GLY A 422 14.03 -15.65 13.82
C GLY A 422 13.30 -16.02 15.12
N GLY A 423 12.28 -15.24 15.45
CA GLY A 423 11.38 -15.40 16.58
C GLY A 423 10.33 -14.29 16.59
N MET A 424 9.10 -14.58 17.00
CA MET A 424 8.00 -13.60 16.96
C MET A 424 6.86 -13.90 17.93
N ASP A 425 6.04 -12.89 18.22
CA ASP A 425 4.74 -13.01 18.91
C ASP A 425 3.63 -12.50 17.98
N LEU A 426 2.94 -13.40 17.29
CA LEU A 426 1.85 -13.02 16.38
C LEU A 426 0.51 -13.60 16.84
N SER A 427 -0.54 -12.81 16.62
CA SER A 427 -1.91 -13.29 16.68
C SER A 427 -2.63 -13.10 15.36
N TYR A 428 -3.45 -14.07 14.99
CA TYR A 428 -4.28 -14.08 13.81
C TYR A 428 -5.73 -14.29 14.25
N GLY A 429 -6.66 -13.40 13.88
CA GLY A 429 -8.09 -13.67 14.04
C GLY A 429 -8.49 -14.82 13.10
N ARG A 430 -8.15 -14.68 11.82
CA ARG A 430 -8.23 -15.72 10.80
C ARG A 430 -6.94 -15.79 10.00
N LEU A 431 -6.42 -16.99 9.80
CA LEU A 431 -5.31 -17.30 8.90
C LEU A 431 -5.78 -18.28 7.84
N SER A 432 -5.82 -17.83 6.59
CA SER A 432 -6.16 -18.63 5.41
C SER A 432 -4.94 -18.75 4.51
N SER A 433 -4.42 -19.96 4.35
CA SER A 433 -3.28 -20.26 3.47
C SER A 433 -3.71 -21.18 2.35
N GLU A 434 -3.69 -20.67 1.12
CA GLU A 434 -4.03 -21.39 -0.09
C GLU A 434 -2.79 -21.62 -0.92
N VAL A 435 -2.43 -22.86 -1.22
CA VAL A 435 -1.27 -23.19 -2.05
C VAL A 435 0.06 -22.73 -1.42
N SER A 436 0.88 -23.69 -0.99
CA SER A 436 2.23 -23.42 -0.49
C SER A 436 3.14 -24.55 -0.93
N ALA A 437 4.36 -24.26 -1.41
CA ALA A 437 5.27 -25.35 -1.75
C ALA A 437 5.79 -26.08 -0.51
N GLY A 438 5.97 -25.34 0.60
CA GLY A 438 6.25 -25.91 1.91
C GLY A 438 4.99 -25.94 2.78
N SER A 439 5.20 -25.91 4.10
CA SER A 439 4.13 -25.77 5.08
C SER A 439 3.43 -24.42 4.95
N ALA A 440 2.16 -24.36 5.34
CA ALA A 440 1.46 -23.08 5.45
C ALA A 440 2.13 -22.17 6.50
N ILE A 441 2.56 -22.76 7.62
CA ILE A 441 3.37 -22.10 8.66
C ILE A 441 4.67 -22.89 8.79
N ASN A 442 5.80 -22.23 8.60
CA ASN A 442 7.13 -22.82 8.75
C ASN A 442 7.94 -22.06 9.81
N LEU A 443 8.13 -22.71 10.96
CA LEU A 443 8.90 -22.19 12.09
C LEU A 443 10.26 -22.90 12.10
N ALA A 444 11.25 -22.33 11.40
CA ALA A 444 12.59 -22.92 11.29
C ALA A 444 13.55 -22.42 12.37
N ASN A 445 13.10 -21.57 13.29
CA ASN A 445 13.88 -21.03 14.40
C ASN A 445 14.41 -22.12 15.32
N THR A 446 15.62 -21.93 15.86
CA THR A 446 16.30 -22.94 16.69
C THR A 446 16.62 -22.47 18.10
N SER A 447 16.55 -21.16 18.36
CA SER A 447 17.06 -20.55 19.60
C SER A 447 16.13 -19.52 20.23
N LEU A 448 15.31 -18.86 19.43
CA LEU A 448 14.36 -17.86 19.91
C LEU A 448 12.94 -18.43 19.85
N PRO A 449 12.06 -18.07 20.80
CA PRO A 449 10.70 -18.56 20.82
C PRO A 449 9.86 -17.89 19.73
N THR A 450 8.98 -18.67 19.10
CA THR A 450 7.85 -18.16 18.32
C THR A 450 6.54 -18.47 19.01
N ARG A 451 5.69 -17.47 19.20
CA ARG A 451 4.34 -17.61 19.74
C ARG A 451 3.32 -17.23 18.68
N LEU A 452 2.50 -18.19 18.26
CA LEU A 452 1.40 -17.97 17.33
C LEU A 452 0.07 -18.29 18.01
N ARG A 453 -0.86 -17.33 17.99
CA ARG A 453 -2.23 -17.51 18.49
C ARG A 453 -3.19 -17.30 17.34
N ILE A 454 -3.88 -18.35 16.92
CA ILE A 454 -4.72 -18.34 15.73
C ILE A 454 -6.16 -18.60 16.16
N GLY A 455 -7.09 -17.72 15.77
CA GLY A 455 -8.52 -17.95 15.95
C GLY A 455 -8.97 -19.07 15.03
N ASP A 456 -9.12 -18.74 13.76
CA ASP A 456 -9.45 -19.68 12.68
C ASP A 456 -8.24 -20.00 11.80
N PHE A 457 -7.94 -21.28 11.64
CA PHE A 457 -6.88 -21.76 10.76
C PHE A 457 -7.44 -22.57 9.60
N TYR A 458 -7.18 -22.10 8.38
CA TYR A 458 -7.46 -22.81 7.14
C TYR A 458 -6.18 -22.99 6.32
N ALA A 459 -5.91 -24.22 5.92
CA ALA A 459 -4.77 -24.54 5.05
C ALA A 459 -5.16 -25.56 3.98
N ARG A 460 -4.84 -25.24 2.72
CA ARG A 460 -5.11 -26.09 1.56
C ARG A 460 -3.91 -26.13 0.62
N SER A 461 -3.63 -27.31 0.05
CA SER A 461 -2.63 -27.52 -1.01
C SER A 461 -1.21 -27.08 -0.61
N TYR A 462 -0.69 -27.62 0.49
CA TYR A 462 0.65 -27.33 1.00
C TYR A 462 1.59 -28.54 0.86
N GLY A 463 2.91 -28.32 0.92
CA GLY A 463 3.91 -29.39 0.95
C GLY A 463 4.31 -29.77 2.37
N GLY A 464 4.22 -31.06 2.72
CA GLY A 464 4.55 -31.55 4.06
C GLY A 464 3.40 -31.35 5.07
N PRO A 465 3.68 -31.02 6.35
CA PRO A 465 2.63 -30.68 7.32
C PRO A 465 2.11 -29.25 7.09
N ALA A 466 0.90 -28.94 7.56
CA ALA A 466 0.38 -27.57 7.52
C ALA A 466 1.22 -26.62 8.40
N ILE A 467 1.69 -27.12 9.54
CA ILE A 467 2.54 -26.40 10.49
C ILE A 467 3.83 -27.21 10.70
N SER A 468 4.94 -26.71 10.19
CA SER A 468 6.27 -27.24 10.46
C SER A 468 6.94 -26.43 11.56
N MET A 469 7.50 -27.12 12.54
CA MET A 469 8.28 -26.54 13.64
C MET A 469 9.60 -27.29 13.73
N VAL A 470 10.63 -26.68 14.34
CA VAL A 470 11.91 -27.36 14.63
C VAL A 470 11.95 -27.80 16.09
N GLN A 471 12.44 -29.03 16.32
CA GLN A 471 12.50 -29.60 17.67
C GLN A 471 13.53 -28.84 18.52
N GLY A 472 13.17 -28.52 19.76
CA GLY A 472 14.02 -27.78 20.69
C GLY A 472 13.89 -26.26 20.59
N ALA A 473 13.13 -25.73 19.62
CA ALA A 473 12.68 -24.36 19.64
C ALA A 473 11.59 -24.19 20.71
N ASN A 474 11.62 -23.09 21.47
CA ASN A 474 10.59 -22.75 22.46
C ASN A 474 9.34 -22.18 21.77
N ASP A 475 8.80 -22.93 20.80
CA ASP A 475 7.63 -22.54 20.03
C ASP A 475 6.33 -22.89 20.77
N ASP A 476 5.37 -21.98 20.64
CA ASP A 476 4.03 -22.09 21.20
C ASP A 476 3.01 -21.71 20.12
N VAL A 477 2.29 -22.70 19.60
CA VAL A 477 1.26 -22.51 18.58
C VAL A 477 -0.08 -22.98 19.14
N SER A 478 -1.00 -22.04 19.26
CA SER A 478 -2.36 -22.29 19.74
C SER A 478 -3.38 -21.92 18.68
N ILE A 479 -4.35 -22.81 18.46
CA ILE A 479 -5.47 -22.61 17.54
C ILE A 479 -6.77 -22.73 18.34
N ALA A 480 -7.60 -21.70 18.27
CA ALA A 480 -8.82 -21.62 19.08
C ALA A 480 -9.96 -22.47 18.52
N THR A 481 -10.04 -22.64 17.19
CA THR A 481 -11.09 -23.42 16.52
C THR A 481 -10.53 -24.67 15.84
N ILE A 482 -11.42 -25.57 15.40
CA ILE A 482 -11.03 -26.79 14.71
C ILE A 482 -10.38 -26.40 13.38
N PRO A 483 -9.08 -26.71 13.16
CA PRO A 483 -8.42 -26.37 11.92
C PRO A 483 -9.12 -27.01 10.72
N SER A 484 -9.35 -26.24 9.66
CA SER A 484 -9.83 -26.77 8.39
C SER A 484 -8.64 -27.06 7.47
N ILE A 485 -8.19 -28.30 7.49
CA ILE A 485 -7.02 -28.76 6.73
C ILE A 485 -7.45 -29.65 5.57
N ALA A 486 -7.16 -29.23 4.34
CA ALA A 486 -7.44 -30.03 3.14
C ALA A 486 -6.23 -30.90 2.78
N ASN A 487 -6.38 -32.22 2.86
CA ASN A 487 -5.47 -33.24 2.31
C ASN A 487 -4.02 -33.25 2.86
N GLY A 488 -3.83 -33.16 4.18
CA GLY A 488 -2.49 -33.34 4.76
C GLY A 488 -2.48 -33.40 6.29
N GLN A 489 -1.28 -33.50 6.87
CA GLN A 489 -1.07 -33.55 8.31
C GLN A 489 -1.08 -32.15 8.92
N LEU A 490 -1.67 -31.99 10.11
CA LEU A 490 -1.71 -30.69 10.79
C LEU A 490 -0.31 -30.21 11.22
N THR A 491 0.51 -31.08 11.82
CA THR A 491 1.86 -30.72 12.27
C THR A 491 2.85 -31.89 12.16
N SER A 492 4.15 -31.58 12.04
CA SER A 492 5.25 -32.54 11.97
C SER A 492 5.90 -32.91 13.30
N LEU A 493 5.62 -32.22 14.43
CA LEU A 493 6.44 -32.38 15.64
C LEU A 493 5.73 -32.70 16.96
N THR A 494 6.56 -33.30 17.83
CA THR A 494 6.30 -33.94 19.12
C THR A 494 6.98 -33.21 20.29
N SER A 495 7.21 -31.89 20.28
CA SER A 495 7.91 -31.24 21.43
C SER A 495 7.70 -29.73 21.65
N ALA A 496 6.98 -29.03 20.79
CA ALA A 496 6.57 -27.65 21.02
C ALA A 496 5.21 -27.62 21.76
N ALA A 497 4.91 -26.52 22.46
CA ALA A 497 3.58 -26.32 23.03
C ALA A 497 2.60 -26.11 21.86
N PHE A 498 1.90 -27.18 21.47
CA PHE A 498 0.91 -27.14 20.42
C PHE A 498 -0.46 -27.44 21.00
N SER A 499 -1.45 -26.61 20.70
CA SER A 499 -2.83 -26.83 21.12
C SER A 499 -3.80 -26.47 20.00
N ALA A 500 -4.62 -27.44 19.60
CA ALA A 500 -5.75 -27.21 18.70
C ALA A 500 -6.89 -28.17 19.05
N PRO A 501 -8.15 -27.73 19.02
CA PRO A 501 -9.26 -28.66 19.07
C PRO A 501 -9.26 -29.50 17.79
N LEU A 502 -9.30 -30.84 17.93
CA LEU A 502 -9.29 -31.75 16.79
C LEU A 502 -10.72 -32.20 16.44
N ALA A 503 -10.98 -32.42 15.15
CA ALA A 503 -12.26 -32.96 14.68
C ALA A 503 -12.37 -34.47 14.99
N MET A 504 -13.59 -34.97 15.15
CA MET A 504 -13.83 -36.42 15.03
C MET A 504 -13.54 -36.87 13.59
N GLY A 505 -12.92 -38.03 13.46
CA GLY A 505 -12.79 -38.76 12.21
C GLY A 505 -14.11 -39.40 11.80
N SER A 506 -14.17 -39.87 10.55
CA SER A 506 -15.31 -40.63 10.02
C SER A 506 -15.46 -42.00 10.71
N SER A 507 -16.59 -42.66 10.48
CA SER A 507 -16.77 -44.05 10.92
C SER A 507 -15.84 -44.98 10.16
N VAL A 508 -15.16 -45.88 10.87
CA VAL A 508 -14.28 -46.92 10.29
C VAL A 508 -14.96 -48.27 10.43
N THR A 509 -15.28 -48.94 9.32
CA THR A 509 -15.82 -50.30 9.34
C THR A 509 -14.70 -51.30 9.60
N MET A 510 -14.79 -52.01 10.72
CA MET A 510 -13.87 -53.07 11.11
C MET A 510 -14.19 -54.38 10.38
N THR A 511 -13.14 -55.09 10.01
CA THR A 511 -13.18 -56.45 9.46
C THR A 511 -12.16 -57.32 10.20
N ALA A 512 -12.41 -58.62 10.33
CA ALA A 512 -11.49 -59.51 11.02
C ALA A 512 -10.10 -59.51 10.36
N GLY A 513 -9.05 -59.30 11.16
CA GLY A 513 -7.67 -59.15 10.69
C GLY A 513 -7.35 -57.77 10.10
N GLY A 514 -8.30 -56.84 10.08
CA GLY A 514 -8.11 -55.50 9.52
C GLY A 514 -7.16 -54.63 10.33
N THR A 515 -6.67 -53.57 9.68
CA THR A 515 -5.79 -52.58 10.30
C THR A 515 -6.29 -51.16 10.02
N PHE A 516 -6.06 -50.25 10.96
CA PHE A 516 -6.35 -48.83 10.80
C PHE A 516 -5.23 -47.99 11.40
N SER A 517 -4.76 -46.98 10.67
CA SER A 517 -3.78 -46.01 11.16
C SER A 517 -4.47 -44.67 11.37
N MET A 518 -4.47 -44.20 12.62
CA MET A 518 -5.03 -42.90 12.97
C MET A 518 -4.15 -41.78 12.43
N THR A 519 -4.78 -40.71 11.95
CA THR A 519 -4.09 -39.49 11.51
C THR A 519 -3.97 -38.50 12.67
N SER A 520 -2.93 -37.66 12.67
CA SER A 520 -2.65 -36.72 13.76
C SER A 520 -3.60 -35.51 13.80
N ASP A 521 -4.42 -35.31 12.76
CA ASP A 521 -5.42 -34.24 12.65
C ASP A 521 -6.78 -34.60 13.27
N ARG A 522 -6.96 -35.81 13.83
CA ARG A 522 -8.24 -36.29 14.37
C ARG A 522 -8.18 -36.58 15.86
N LYS A 523 -9.24 -36.18 16.56
CA LYS A 523 -9.46 -36.45 17.99
C LYS A 523 -9.87 -37.90 18.23
N GLY A 524 -10.43 -38.59 17.25
CA GLY A 524 -10.91 -39.95 17.46
C GLY A 524 -11.74 -40.48 16.32
N PHE A 525 -12.07 -41.77 16.37
CA PHE A 525 -12.85 -42.46 15.34
C PHE A 525 -13.94 -43.33 15.97
N VAL A 526 -15.06 -43.47 15.27
CA VAL A 526 -16.12 -44.42 15.61
C VAL A 526 -15.89 -45.68 14.80
N PHE A 527 -15.69 -46.81 15.47
CA PHE A 527 -15.43 -48.07 14.80
C PHE A 527 -16.72 -48.89 14.71
N THR A 528 -17.14 -49.24 13.51
CA THR A 528 -18.37 -50.00 13.24
C THR A 528 -18.03 -51.38 12.69
N GLY A 529 -19.01 -52.26 12.50
CA GLY A 529 -18.80 -53.59 11.95
C GLY A 529 -20.03 -54.47 12.08
N ALA A 530 -19.92 -55.73 11.66
CA ALA A 530 -20.97 -56.72 11.85
C ALA A 530 -20.48 -57.84 12.79
N GLY A 531 -21.26 -58.14 13.82
CA GLY A 531 -20.94 -59.18 14.80
C GLY A 531 -19.68 -58.89 15.63
N THR A 532 -19.12 -59.95 16.22
CA THR A 532 -17.86 -59.89 16.97
C THR A 532 -16.68 -60.04 16.01
N ILE A 533 -15.75 -59.09 16.04
CA ILE A 533 -14.54 -59.11 15.21
C ILE A 533 -13.48 -59.94 15.92
N ALA A 534 -12.95 -60.97 15.24
CA ALA A 534 -11.98 -61.88 15.86
C ALA A 534 -10.67 -61.17 16.23
N SER A 535 -10.13 -60.36 15.31
CA SER A 535 -8.91 -59.58 15.54
C SER A 535 -8.90 -58.26 14.77
N TYR A 536 -8.19 -57.25 15.30
CA TYR A 536 -7.98 -55.97 14.60
C TYR A 536 -6.74 -55.25 15.13
N THR A 537 -6.08 -54.45 14.29
CA THR A 537 -4.94 -53.62 14.69
C THR A 537 -5.25 -52.14 14.51
N ILE A 538 -5.04 -51.34 15.54
CA ILE A 538 -5.08 -49.88 15.47
C ILE A 538 -3.67 -49.35 15.72
N THR A 539 -3.19 -48.51 14.81
CA THR A 539 -1.94 -47.76 14.99
C THR A 539 -2.31 -46.33 15.37
N LEU A 540 -1.85 -45.89 16.54
CA LEU A 540 -2.02 -44.52 17.03
C LEU A 540 -1.25 -43.51 16.13
N PRO A 541 -1.60 -42.21 16.17
CA PRO A 541 -0.97 -41.22 15.31
C PRO A 541 0.56 -41.29 15.30
N ALA A 542 1.16 -41.22 14.10
CA ALA A 542 2.60 -41.37 13.92
C ALA A 542 3.42 -40.18 14.44
N THR A 543 2.86 -38.97 14.37
CA THR A 543 3.52 -37.72 14.77
C THR A 543 2.68 -36.95 15.81
N PRO A 544 2.50 -37.50 17.02
CA PRO A 544 1.66 -36.86 18.01
C PRO A 544 2.34 -35.69 18.70
N TYR A 545 1.56 -34.67 19.07
CA TYR A 545 2.04 -33.57 19.89
C TYR A 545 1.78 -33.82 21.38
N ASP A 546 2.48 -33.10 22.26
CA ASP A 546 2.34 -33.28 23.70
C ASP A 546 0.91 -33.00 24.16
N GLY A 547 0.36 -33.90 24.98
CA GLY A 547 -1.03 -33.80 25.43
C GLY A 547 -2.07 -34.15 24.37
N GLN A 548 -1.68 -34.61 23.17
CA GLN A 548 -2.65 -35.04 22.16
C GLN A 548 -3.52 -36.16 22.72
N GLU A 549 -4.83 -35.92 22.74
CA GLU A 549 -5.82 -36.90 23.19
C GLU A 549 -6.52 -37.55 21.99
N VAL A 550 -6.55 -38.88 21.96
CA VAL A 550 -7.25 -39.66 20.96
C VAL A 550 -8.31 -40.56 21.58
N PHE A 551 -9.48 -40.62 20.94
CA PHE A 551 -10.64 -41.38 21.38
C PHE A 551 -10.95 -42.49 20.38
N ILE A 552 -11.12 -43.71 20.89
CA ILE A 552 -11.55 -44.86 20.11
C ILE A 552 -12.91 -45.29 20.65
N SER A 553 -13.95 -45.18 19.81
CA SER A 553 -15.32 -45.52 20.19
C SER A 553 -15.80 -46.74 19.40
N PRO A 554 -15.62 -47.97 19.92
CA PRO A 554 -16.08 -49.19 19.23
C PRO A 554 -17.59 -49.37 19.37
N LEU A 555 -18.30 -49.59 18.26
CA LEU A 555 -19.70 -50.03 18.22
C LEU A 555 -19.84 -51.55 18.05
N VAL A 556 -18.72 -52.25 17.90
CA VAL A 556 -18.64 -53.71 17.81
C VAL A 556 -17.58 -54.25 18.77
N ALA A 557 -17.77 -55.49 19.21
CA ALA A 557 -16.78 -56.17 20.05
C ALA A 557 -15.59 -56.66 19.21
N VAL A 558 -14.39 -56.62 19.79
CA VAL A 558 -13.16 -57.16 19.19
C VAL A 558 -12.49 -58.09 20.20
N THR A 559 -12.28 -59.36 19.86
CA THR A 559 -11.75 -60.35 20.81
C THR A 559 -10.23 -60.24 20.97
N ALA A 560 -9.49 -59.98 19.89
CA ALA A 560 -8.04 -59.78 19.91
C ALA A 560 -7.67 -58.44 19.25
N LEU A 561 -7.55 -57.41 20.08
CA LEU A 561 -7.15 -56.08 19.66
C LEU A 561 -5.65 -55.86 19.88
N THR A 562 -4.99 -55.30 18.88
CA THR A 562 -3.63 -54.78 18.99
C THR A 562 -3.67 -53.26 18.84
N VAL A 563 -3.21 -52.53 19.85
CA VAL A 563 -3.00 -51.07 19.75
C VAL A 563 -1.50 -50.79 19.71
N ASN A 564 -1.03 -50.34 18.56
CA ASN A 564 0.37 -50.07 18.29
C ASN A 564 0.65 -48.56 18.27
N ALA A 565 1.89 -48.21 18.55
CA ALA A 565 2.46 -46.91 18.20
C ALA A 565 3.53 -47.11 17.11
N VAL A 566 3.96 -46.02 16.46
CA VAL A 566 5.06 -46.08 15.49
C VAL A 566 6.42 -46.25 16.18
N SER A 567 7.45 -46.60 15.40
CA SER A 567 8.81 -46.79 15.92
C SER A 567 9.28 -45.58 16.74
N GLY A 568 9.86 -45.85 17.92
CA GLY A 568 10.29 -44.81 18.87
C GLY A 568 9.21 -44.36 19.87
N GLN A 569 7.99 -44.89 19.78
CA GLN A 569 6.91 -44.64 20.74
C GLN A 569 6.47 -45.92 21.43
N THR A 570 5.88 -45.80 22.62
CA THR A 570 5.29 -46.92 23.36
C THR A 570 3.80 -46.67 23.63
N VAL A 571 3.02 -47.74 23.77
CA VAL A 571 1.64 -47.66 24.26
C VAL A 571 1.61 -48.33 25.63
N LEU A 572 1.26 -47.57 26.66
CA LEU A 572 1.19 -48.06 28.03
C LEU A 572 -0.25 -48.52 28.33
N ASN A 573 -0.36 -49.76 28.81
CA ASN A 573 -1.62 -50.43 29.14
C ASN A 573 -2.64 -50.46 27.98
N PRO A 574 -2.24 -50.88 26.75
CA PRO A 574 -3.18 -50.99 25.65
C PRO A 574 -4.28 -52.02 25.98
N PRO A 575 -5.55 -51.76 25.62
CA PRO A 575 -6.58 -52.77 25.67
C PRO A 575 -6.24 -53.89 24.68
N THR A 576 -6.46 -55.14 25.10
CA THR A 576 -6.30 -56.34 24.27
C THR A 576 -7.60 -56.80 23.62
N SER A 577 -8.71 -56.12 23.91
CA SER A 577 -10.03 -56.36 23.35
C SER A 577 -10.89 -55.09 23.42
N PHE A 578 -11.97 -55.06 22.63
CA PHE A 578 -13.03 -54.07 22.77
C PHE A 578 -14.36 -54.71 23.13
N VAL A 579 -15.08 -54.05 24.03
CA VAL A 579 -16.51 -54.29 24.27
C VAL A 579 -17.28 -53.23 23.49
N ALA A 580 -18.33 -53.65 22.77
CA ALA A 580 -19.17 -52.72 22.03
C ALA A 580 -19.75 -51.64 22.97
N GLY A 581 -19.64 -50.37 22.55
CA GLY A 581 -20.13 -49.21 23.29
C GLY A 581 -19.21 -48.70 24.42
N GLN A 582 -18.03 -49.30 24.63
CA GLN A 582 -17.08 -48.87 25.67
C GLN A 582 -15.89 -48.14 25.04
N PRO A 583 -15.87 -46.79 25.06
CA PRO A 583 -14.77 -46.03 24.47
C PRO A 583 -13.48 -46.16 25.29
N VAL A 584 -12.36 -45.97 24.61
CA VAL A 584 -11.02 -45.87 25.23
C VAL A 584 -10.36 -44.59 24.74
N SER A 585 -9.70 -43.88 25.65
CA SER A 585 -8.91 -42.69 25.34
C SER A 585 -7.43 -42.90 25.64
N PHE A 586 -6.57 -42.28 24.84
CA PHE A 586 -5.14 -42.20 25.06
C PHE A 586 -4.68 -40.74 25.02
N VAL A 587 -3.71 -40.40 25.86
CA VAL A 587 -3.00 -39.12 25.81
C VAL A 587 -1.52 -39.37 25.49
N TYR A 588 -0.97 -38.66 24.52
CA TYR A 588 0.47 -38.71 24.25
C TYR A 588 1.22 -37.81 25.22
N VAL A 589 2.31 -38.33 25.80
CA VAL A 589 3.22 -37.58 26.67
C VAL A 589 4.62 -37.62 26.07
N VAL A 590 5.08 -36.47 25.59
CA VAL A 590 6.36 -36.31 24.89
C VAL A 590 7.52 -36.72 25.77
N GLY A 591 7.52 -36.29 27.04
CA GLY A 591 8.59 -36.61 27.99
C GLY A 591 8.73 -38.11 28.27
N ALA A 592 7.68 -38.89 28.03
CA ALA A 592 7.70 -40.35 28.16
C ALA A 592 7.87 -41.08 26.81
N GLY A 593 7.75 -40.36 25.68
CA GLY A 593 7.66 -40.98 24.36
C GLY A 593 6.52 -42.00 24.27
N ALA A 594 5.42 -41.77 25.00
CA ALA A 594 4.42 -42.80 25.25
C ALA A 594 2.98 -42.31 25.12
N TRP A 595 2.12 -43.17 24.61
CA TRP A 595 0.67 -43.05 24.71
C TRP A 595 0.20 -43.70 26.01
N ILE A 596 -0.45 -42.92 26.86
CA ILE A 596 -0.98 -43.36 28.15
C ILE A 596 -2.48 -43.51 28.04
N ARG A 597 -3.01 -44.70 28.32
CA ARG A 597 -4.45 -44.91 28.42
C ARG A 597 -5.02 -44.11 29.60
N ARG A 598 -6.08 -43.36 29.34
CA ARG A 598 -6.86 -42.62 30.36
C ARG A 598 -8.06 -43.41 30.86
#